data_AF-R4XKX6-F1
#
_entry.id   AF-R4XKX6-F1
#
_cell.length_a   1.000
_cell.length_b   1.000
_cell.length_c   1.000
_cell.angle_alpha   90.00
_cell.angle_beta   90.00
_cell.angle_gamma   90.00
#
_symmetry.space_group_name_H-M   'P 1'
#
loop_
_entity.id
_entity.type
_entity.pdbx_description
1 polymer ?
#
loop_
_entity_poly.entity_id
_entity_poly.type
_entity_poly.pdbx_seq_one_letter_code
_entity_poly.pdbx_strand_id
1 'polypeptide(L)'
;MDQFAAAAAYKDDKPSATWQEVSNAFDIPKTTLFGRLTGRHTSHEGAAKKRLSEAQEKVLVSKINQYASFNILLTPREVRGIAEMLAGEKLGVNWVSTFIRRKQGELTSKYHGYKDRLRVKANTPDTRRAFHALVKDAYASHSIKPCNIYNMDEAGFQLAFSRKTIKVAPKSYTKSQ
;
A
#
# COMPACT_ATOMS: atom_id res chain seq x y z
N MET A 1 -26.68 -18.12 10.04
CA MET A 1 -27.34 -17.23 11.03
C MET A 1 -26.39 -17.09 12.20
N ASP A 2 -25.98 -15.88 12.55
CA ASP A 2 -25.13 -15.65 13.73
C ASP A 2 -25.93 -15.99 15.00
N GLN A 3 -25.49 -17.01 15.76
CA GLN A 3 -26.17 -17.47 16.97
C GLN A 3 -26.29 -16.36 18.02
N PHE A 4 -25.37 -15.38 18.03
CA PHE A 4 -25.45 -14.21 18.91
C PHE A 4 -26.56 -13.25 18.51
N ALA A 5 -26.80 -13.07 17.20
CA ALA A 5 -27.90 -12.24 16.71
C ALA A 5 -29.26 -12.85 17.05
N ALA A 6 -29.38 -14.18 16.95
CA ALA A 6 -30.59 -14.90 17.35
C ALA A 6 -30.85 -14.84 18.87
N ALA A 7 -29.79 -14.99 19.68
CA ALA A 7 -29.87 -14.85 21.13
C ALA A 7 -30.22 -13.41 21.56
N ALA A 8 -29.75 -12.41 20.82
CA ALA A 8 -30.11 -11.02 21.05
C ALA A 8 -31.59 -10.75 20.74
N ALA A 9 -32.09 -11.19 19.58
CA ALA A 9 -33.50 -11.07 19.22
C ALA A 9 -34.43 -11.78 20.23
N TYR A 10 -34.01 -12.95 20.76
CA TYR A 10 -34.77 -13.65 21.79
C TYR A 10 -34.84 -12.87 23.12
N LYS A 11 -33.76 -12.19 23.50
CA LYS A 11 -33.72 -11.35 24.71
C LYS A 11 -34.56 -10.08 24.55
N ASP A 12 -34.63 -9.53 23.34
CA ASP A 12 -35.48 -8.37 23.03
C ASP A 12 -36.97 -8.75 23.02
N ASP A 13 -37.32 -9.94 22.50
CA ASP A 13 -38.69 -10.49 22.52
C ASP A 13 -39.16 -10.86 23.95
N LYS A 14 -38.23 -11.30 24.82
CA LYS A 14 -38.51 -11.69 26.20
C LYS A 14 -37.59 -10.96 27.18
N PRO A 15 -37.88 -9.69 27.52
CA PRO A 15 -37.02 -8.91 28.42
C PRO A 15 -36.93 -9.50 29.84
N SER A 16 -37.96 -10.22 30.30
CA SER A 16 -37.98 -10.93 31.58
C SER A 16 -37.13 -12.20 31.61
N ALA A 17 -36.77 -12.77 30.45
CA ALA A 17 -36.01 -14.02 30.39
C ALA A 17 -34.63 -13.84 31.03
N THR A 18 -34.23 -14.80 31.85
CA THR A 18 -32.92 -14.72 32.51
C THR A 18 -31.82 -15.02 31.51
N TRP A 19 -30.62 -14.45 31.72
CA TRP A 19 -29.46 -14.78 30.88
C TRP A 19 -29.10 -16.27 30.91
N GLN A 20 -29.53 -17.01 31.94
CA GLN A 20 -29.37 -18.45 32.04
C GLN A 20 -30.31 -19.20 31.08
N GLU A 21 -31.56 -18.74 30.92
CA GLU A 21 -32.50 -19.31 29.95
C GLU A 21 -32.02 -19.09 28.52
N VAL A 22 -31.52 -17.90 28.20
CA VAL A 22 -30.94 -17.61 26.87
C VAL A 22 -29.67 -18.46 26.65
N SER A 23 -28.86 -18.64 27.70
CA SER A 23 -27.67 -19.49 27.65
C SER A 23 -28.02 -20.94 27.30
N ASN A 24 -29.04 -21.50 27.96
CA ASN A 24 -29.51 -22.86 27.72
C ASN A 24 -30.19 -23.03 26.35
N ALA A 25 -30.94 -22.02 25.87
CA ALA A 25 -31.66 -22.09 24.60
C ALA A 25 -30.73 -22.05 23.38
N PHE A 26 -29.59 -21.36 23.50
CA PHE A 26 -28.66 -21.14 22.39
C PHE A 26 -27.30 -21.85 22.59
N ASP A 27 -27.10 -22.55 23.70
CA ASP A 27 -25.85 -23.22 24.09
C ASP A 27 -24.62 -22.27 24.08
N ILE A 28 -24.82 -21.04 24.58
CA ILE A 28 -23.77 -20.02 24.67
C ILE A 28 -23.53 -19.70 26.14
N PRO A 29 -22.28 -19.67 26.63
CA PRO A 29 -22.00 -19.30 28.02
C PRO A 29 -22.62 -17.94 28.39
N LYS A 30 -23.35 -17.92 29.51
CA LYS A 30 -24.00 -16.72 30.05
C LYS A 30 -23.09 -15.49 30.12
N THR A 31 -21.84 -15.67 30.54
CA THR A 31 -20.85 -14.59 30.63
C THR A 31 -20.52 -13.98 29.27
N THR A 32 -20.47 -14.80 28.22
CA THR A 32 -20.24 -14.39 26.84
C THR A 32 -21.46 -13.65 26.26
N LEU A 33 -22.68 -14.15 26.51
CA LEU A 33 -23.93 -13.47 26.11
C LEU A 33 -24.04 -12.11 26.77
N PHE A 34 -23.92 -12.07 28.11
CA PHE A 34 -23.99 -10.84 28.88
C PHE A 34 -22.92 -9.84 28.41
N GLY A 35 -21.67 -10.28 28.28
CA GLY A 35 -20.57 -9.41 27.86
C GLY A 35 -20.71 -8.86 26.43
N ARG A 36 -21.29 -9.61 25.50
CA ARG A 36 -21.53 -9.14 24.13
C ARG A 36 -22.75 -8.21 24.05
N LEU A 37 -23.88 -8.57 24.66
CA LEU A 37 -25.10 -7.77 24.60
C LEU A 37 -25.01 -6.46 25.41
N THR A 38 -24.27 -6.45 26.52
CA THR A 38 -24.03 -5.22 27.29
C THR A 38 -22.87 -4.37 26.75
N GLY A 39 -22.24 -4.79 25.65
CA GLY A 39 -21.16 -4.03 25.00
C GLY A 39 -19.80 -4.10 25.71
N ARG A 40 -19.62 -5.01 26.68
CA ARG A 40 -18.32 -5.22 27.36
C ARG A 40 -17.25 -5.78 26.40
N HIS A 41 -17.68 -6.56 25.40
CA HIS A 41 -16.86 -6.98 24.27
C HIS A 41 -17.29 -6.23 23.01
N THR A 42 -16.94 -4.95 22.91
CA THR A 42 -16.95 -4.27 21.60
C THR A 42 -15.98 -4.98 20.67
N SER A 43 -16.39 -5.25 19.43
CA SER A 43 -15.48 -5.89 18.47
C SER A 43 -14.20 -5.06 18.34
N HIS A 44 -13.05 -5.73 18.28
CA HIS A 44 -11.76 -5.07 18.09
C HIS A 44 -11.69 -4.24 16.78
N GLU A 45 -12.67 -4.38 15.90
CA GLU A 45 -12.73 -3.67 14.61
C GLU A 45 -12.95 -2.17 14.77
N GLY A 46 -13.52 -1.71 15.90
CA GLY A 46 -13.82 -0.30 16.15
C GLY A 46 -13.00 0.39 17.24
N ALA A 47 -12.32 -0.36 18.12
CA ALA A 47 -11.82 0.19 19.39
C ALA A 47 -10.47 0.93 19.31
N ALA A 48 -9.69 0.75 18.24
CA ALA A 48 -8.44 1.50 18.07
C ALA A 48 -8.76 2.91 17.58
N LYS A 49 -8.65 3.91 18.46
CA LYS A 49 -8.80 5.35 18.13
C LYS A 49 -7.98 5.66 16.87
N LYS A 50 -8.66 5.85 15.73
CA LYS A 50 -8.02 6.29 14.49
C LYS A 50 -7.52 7.72 14.74
N ARG A 51 -6.22 7.94 14.56
CA ARG A 51 -5.58 9.25 14.74
C ARG A 51 -6.04 10.28 13.72
N LEU A 52 -6.50 9.82 12.55
CA LEU A 52 -7.18 10.63 11.54
C LEU A 52 -8.65 10.22 11.48
N SER A 53 -9.53 11.19 11.27
CA SER A 53 -10.93 10.96 10.91
C SER A 53 -11.03 10.37 9.51
N GLU A 54 -12.17 9.76 9.19
CA GLU A 54 -12.39 9.18 7.86
C GLU A 54 -12.39 10.23 6.75
N ALA A 55 -12.83 11.45 7.05
CA ALA A 55 -12.73 12.60 6.14
C ALA A 55 -11.28 12.98 5.86
N GLN A 56 -10.43 13.05 6.90
CA GLN A 56 -9.00 13.32 6.75
C GLN A 56 -8.29 12.22 5.96
N GLU A 57 -8.62 10.95 6.20
CA GLU A 57 -8.07 9.84 5.43
C GLU A 57 -8.45 9.93 3.94
N LYS A 58 -9.70 10.32 3.61
CA LYS A 58 -10.13 10.53 2.21
C LYS A 58 -9.33 11.66 1.54
N VAL A 59 -9.08 12.76 2.24
CA VAL A 59 -8.23 13.85 1.75
C VAL A 59 -6.82 13.36 1.48
N LEU A 60 -6.24 12.56 2.39
CA LEU A 60 -4.91 11.99 2.21
C LEU A 60 -4.83 11.06 0.99
N VAL A 61 -5.83 10.18 0.79
CA VAL A 61 -5.91 9.32 -0.40
C VAL A 61 -6.00 10.16 -1.67
N SER A 62 -6.87 11.17 -1.70
CA SER A 62 -7.00 12.09 -2.82
C SER A 62 -5.66 12.77 -3.16
N LYS A 63 -4.92 13.21 -2.12
CA LYS A 63 -3.60 13.80 -2.30
C LYS A 63 -2.59 12.81 -2.90
N ILE A 64 -2.54 11.58 -2.41
CA ILE A 64 -1.68 10.52 -2.96
C ILE A 64 -2.01 10.28 -4.44
N ASN A 65 -3.29 10.20 -4.79
CA ASN A 65 -3.75 10.01 -6.16
C ASN A 65 -3.36 11.20 -7.07
N GLN A 66 -3.46 12.43 -6.56
CA GLN A 66 -3.00 13.63 -7.25
C GLN A 66 -1.50 13.55 -7.57
N TYR A 67 -0.65 13.20 -6.60
CA TYR A 67 0.79 13.02 -6.85
C TYR A 67 1.06 11.94 -7.89
N ALA A 68 0.34 10.82 -7.80
CA ALA A 68 0.47 9.73 -8.77
C ALA A 68 0.08 10.16 -10.20
N SER A 69 -0.91 11.04 -10.36
CA SER A 69 -1.25 11.61 -11.68
C SER A 69 -0.13 12.45 -12.30
N PHE A 70 0.75 13.01 -11.47
CA PHE A 70 1.96 13.72 -11.93
C PHE A 70 3.16 12.80 -12.10
N ASN A 71 2.98 11.48 -12.06
CA ASN A 71 4.04 10.47 -12.03
C ASN A 71 5.03 10.65 -10.86
N ILE A 72 4.58 11.27 -9.78
CA ILE A 72 5.36 11.42 -8.55
C ILE A 72 4.77 10.45 -7.52
N LEU A 73 5.52 9.43 -7.15
CA LEU A 73 5.11 8.53 -6.08
C LEU A 73 5.74 8.94 -4.76
N LEU A 74 4.92 9.06 -3.73
CA LEU A 74 5.33 9.43 -2.40
C LEU A 74 5.94 8.23 -1.67
N THR A 75 6.97 8.49 -0.87
CA THR A 75 7.51 7.54 0.10
C THR A 75 6.59 7.43 1.33
N PRO A 76 6.64 6.33 2.09
CA PRO A 76 5.94 6.23 3.37
C PRO A 76 6.27 7.38 4.34
N ARG A 77 7.49 7.92 4.30
CA ARG A 77 7.90 9.06 5.13
C ARG A 77 7.15 10.33 4.73
N GLU A 78 7.04 10.63 3.45
CA GLU A 78 6.29 11.79 2.95
C GLU A 78 4.79 11.66 3.23
N VAL A 79 4.22 10.47 3.02
CA VAL A 79 2.81 10.19 3.38
C VAL A 79 2.57 10.41 4.88
N ARG A 80 3.50 9.96 5.73
CA ARG A 80 3.43 10.23 7.18
C ARG A 80 3.46 11.72 7.48
N GLY A 81 4.36 12.47 6.84
CA GLY A 81 4.45 13.93 7.05
C GLY A 81 3.15 14.65 6.68
N ILE A 82 2.51 14.27 5.56
CA ILE A 82 1.19 14.83 5.18
C ILE A 82 0.11 14.45 6.20
N ALA A 83 0.12 13.20 6.67
CA ALA A 83 -0.83 12.74 7.68
C ALA A 83 -0.63 13.45 9.03
N GLU A 84 0.62 13.69 9.45
CA GLU A 84 0.97 14.46 10.66
C GLU A 84 0.49 15.92 10.55
N MET A 85 0.65 16.55 9.37
CA MET A 85 0.11 17.89 9.11
C MET A 85 -1.42 17.93 9.22
N LEU A 86 -2.12 16.90 8.74
CA LEU A 86 -3.58 16.80 8.85
C LEU A 86 -4.05 16.52 10.28
N ALA A 87 -3.28 15.73 11.04
CA ALA A 87 -3.61 15.33 12.41
C ALA A 87 -3.28 16.42 13.45
N GLY A 88 -2.30 17.29 13.16
CA GLY A 88 -1.76 18.23 14.13
C GLY A 88 -0.87 17.59 15.21
N GLU A 89 -0.55 16.30 15.07
CA GLU A 89 0.29 15.56 16.01
C GLU A 89 1.24 14.58 15.28
N LYS A 90 2.28 14.13 15.98
CA LYS A 90 3.21 13.13 15.45
C LYS A 90 2.55 11.75 15.41
N LEU A 91 2.73 11.05 14.29
CA LEU A 91 2.18 9.72 14.09
C LEU A 91 3.25 8.65 14.35
N GLY A 92 2.81 7.48 14.81
CA GLY A 92 3.71 6.35 15.04
C GLY A 92 4.41 5.89 13.76
N VAL A 93 5.58 5.28 13.89
CA VAL A 93 6.40 4.80 12.76
C VAL A 93 5.63 3.83 11.86
N ASN A 94 4.79 2.98 12.45
CA ASN A 94 3.98 1.97 11.76
C ASN A 94 2.59 2.46 11.33
N TRP A 95 2.29 3.76 11.49
CA TRP A 95 0.97 4.28 11.17
C TRP A 95 0.67 4.15 9.67
N VAL A 96 1.65 4.45 8.81
CA VAL A 96 1.47 4.41 7.35
C VAL A 96 1.23 2.98 6.84
N SER A 97 1.96 1.98 7.35
CA SER A 97 1.72 0.58 6.96
C SER A 97 0.32 0.12 7.37
N THR A 98 -0.14 0.55 8.55
CA THR A 98 -1.50 0.28 9.03
C THR A 98 -2.55 1.00 8.18
N PHE A 99 -2.32 2.27 7.82
CA PHE A 99 -3.19 3.05 6.94
C PHE A 99 -3.33 2.40 5.56
N ILE A 100 -2.22 1.98 4.94
CA ILE A 100 -2.24 1.30 3.64
C ILE A 100 -2.97 -0.03 3.73
N ARG A 101 -2.79 -0.78 4.83
CA ARG A 101 -3.55 -2.02 5.07
C ARG A 101 -5.06 -1.76 5.18
N ARG A 102 -5.48 -0.71 5.89
CA ARG A 102 -6.90 -0.29 5.94
C ARG A 102 -7.44 0.11 4.57
N LYS A 103 -6.60 0.75 3.74
CA LYS A 103 -6.95 1.25 2.40
C LYS A 103 -6.50 0.36 1.25
N GLN A 104 -6.34 -0.95 1.49
CA GLN A 104 -5.86 -1.92 0.49
C GLN A 104 -6.75 -2.08 -0.77
N GLY A 105 -7.98 -1.58 -0.71
CA GLY A 105 -8.86 -1.45 -1.88
C GLY A 105 -8.43 -0.32 -2.83
N GLU A 106 -7.86 0.75 -2.30
CA GLU A 106 -7.60 2.02 -3.01
C GLU A 106 -6.10 2.23 -3.26
N LEU A 107 -5.24 1.82 -2.31
CA LEU A 107 -3.80 2.09 -2.30
C LEU A 107 -2.98 0.81 -2.25
N THR A 108 -1.74 0.90 -2.74
CA THR A 108 -0.72 -0.13 -2.63
C THR A 108 0.65 0.47 -2.32
N SER A 109 1.49 -0.28 -1.62
CA SER A 109 2.91 0.06 -1.44
C SER A 109 3.78 -0.95 -2.17
N LYS A 110 4.66 -0.48 -3.05
CA LYS A 110 5.59 -1.35 -3.81
C LYS A 110 7.00 -0.79 -3.79
N TYR A 111 7.99 -1.68 -3.88
CA TYR A 111 9.38 -1.28 -4.06
C TYR A 111 9.60 -0.75 -5.47
N HIS A 112 10.17 0.45 -5.54
CA HIS A 112 10.58 1.08 -6.79
C HIS A 112 12.10 1.15 -6.82
N GLY A 113 12.67 0.63 -7.91
CA GLY A 113 14.11 0.75 -8.16
C GLY A 113 14.49 2.18 -8.51
N TYR A 114 15.69 2.57 -8.09
CA TYR A 114 16.33 3.78 -8.57
C TYR A 114 16.53 3.67 -10.09
N LYS A 115 16.13 4.70 -10.82
CA LYS A 115 16.49 4.88 -12.22
C LYS A 115 17.23 6.20 -12.32
N ASP A 116 18.40 6.18 -12.95
CA ASP A 116 19.11 7.40 -13.28
C ASP A 116 18.25 8.24 -14.24
N ARG A 117 17.92 9.46 -13.84
CA ARG A 117 17.07 10.38 -14.61
C ARG A 117 17.64 10.66 -15.99
N LEU A 118 18.96 10.82 -16.10
CA LEU A 118 19.63 11.08 -17.37
C LEU A 118 19.52 9.86 -18.28
N ARG A 119 19.72 8.66 -17.73
CA ARG A 119 19.57 7.41 -18.49
C ARG A 119 18.13 7.22 -18.97
N VAL A 120 17.13 7.53 -18.16
CA VAL A 120 15.71 7.47 -18.57
C VAL A 120 15.44 8.48 -19.69
N LYS A 121 15.94 9.72 -19.56
CA LYS A 121 15.75 10.77 -20.57
C LYS A 121 16.42 10.42 -21.90
N ALA A 122 17.59 9.80 -21.87
CA ALA A 122 18.34 9.40 -23.05
C ALA A 122 17.76 8.16 -23.75
N ASN A 123 16.94 7.35 -23.06
CA ASN A 123 16.39 6.11 -23.59
C ASN A 123 15.06 6.33 -24.35
N THR A 124 15.12 7.06 -25.46
CA THR A 124 13.97 7.26 -26.35
C THR A 124 13.98 6.23 -27.49
N PRO A 125 12.84 5.96 -28.15
CA PRO A 125 12.80 5.08 -29.32
C PRO A 125 13.75 5.55 -30.44
N ASP A 126 13.87 6.86 -30.66
CA ASP A 126 14.73 7.43 -31.70
C ASP A 126 16.21 7.24 -31.40
N THR A 127 16.64 7.50 -30.16
CA THR A 127 18.05 7.30 -29.78
C THR A 127 18.44 5.84 -29.87
N ARG A 128 17.54 4.91 -29.47
CA ARG A 128 17.77 3.47 -29.66
C ARG A 128 17.91 3.09 -31.12
N ARG A 129 16.99 3.56 -31.99
CA ARG A 129 17.06 3.28 -33.43
C ARG A 129 18.34 3.82 -34.06
N ALA A 130 18.69 5.07 -33.77
CA ALA A 130 19.90 5.71 -34.28
C ALA A 130 21.17 4.97 -33.83
N PHE A 131 21.23 4.57 -32.56
CA PHE A 131 22.35 3.78 -32.04
C PHE A 131 22.48 2.44 -32.77
N HIS A 132 21.39 1.67 -32.90
CA HIS A 132 21.44 0.39 -33.61
C HIS A 132 21.81 0.53 -35.09
N ALA A 133 21.35 1.59 -35.76
CA ALA A 133 21.73 1.88 -37.14
C ALA A 133 23.24 2.14 -37.24
N LEU A 134 23.80 2.99 -36.37
CA LEU A 134 25.22 3.30 -36.34
C LEU A 134 26.09 2.07 -36.04
N VAL A 135 25.68 1.24 -35.07
CA VAL A 135 26.39 0.00 -34.74
C VAL A 135 26.39 -0.97 -35.92
N LYS A 136 25.25 -1.11 -36.61
CA LYS A 136 25.15 -1.98 -37.78
C LYS A 136 26.04 -1.49 -38.93
N ASP A 137 26.08 -0.19 -39.15
CA ASP A 137 26.94 0.44 -40.15
C ASP A 137 28.43 0.26 -39.83
N ALA A 138 28.82 0.45 -38.57
CA ALA A 138 30.19 0.22 -38.12
C ALA A 138 30.62 -1.26 -38.29
N TYR A 139 29.74 -2.22 -37.98
CA TYR A 139 30.02 -3.64 -38.20
C TYR A 139 30.22 -3.97 -39.69
N ALA A 140 29.41 -3.37 -40.57
CA ALA A 140 29.54 -3.55 -42.02
C ALA A 140 30.82 -2.91 -42.57
N SER A 141 31.09 -1.65 -42.21
CA SER A 141 32.23 -0.87 -42.70
C SER A 141 33.58 -1.45 -42.28
N HIS A 142 33.67 -2.00 -41.07
CA HIS A 142 34.91 -2.54 -40.52
C HIS A 142 35.01 -4.08 -40.57
N SER A 143 34.05 -4.76 -41.20
CA SER A 143 34.02 -6.23 -41.32
C SER A 143 34.25 -6.97 -39.98
N ILE A 144 33.67 -6.44 -38.89
CA ILE A 144 33.86 -6.98 -37.55
C ILE A 144 33.10 -8.30 -37.44
N LYS A 145 33.83 -9.40 -37.26
CA LYS A 145 33.22 -10.73 -37.08
C LYS A 145 32.53 -10.81 -35.71
N PRO A 146 31.40 -11.53 -35.57
CA PRO A 146 30.74 -11.72 -34.28
C PRO A 146 31.64 -12.31 -33.19
N CYS A 147 32.62 -13.15 -33.55
CA CYS A 147 33.59 -13.72 -32.62
C CYS A 147 34.55 -12.70 -32.01
N ASN A 148 34.64 -11.50 -32.57
CA ASN A 148 35.49 -10.42 -32.11
C ASN A 148 34.72 -9.35 -31.33
N ILE A 149 33.45 -9.61 -31.00
CA ILE A 149 32.61 -8.73 -30.18
C ILE A 149 32.69 -9.22 -28.74
N TYR A 150 33.41 -8.47 -27.92
CA TYR A 150 33.56 -8.75 -26.50
C TYR A 150 32.74 -7.74 -25.70
N ASN A 151 32.01 -8.22 -24.69
CA ASN A 151 31.38 -7.33 -23.72
C ASN A 151 32.47 -6.82 -22.78
N MET A 152 32.75 -5.53 -22.85
CA MET A 152 33.62 -4.85 -21.89
C MET A 152 32.74 -4.17 -20.83
N ASP A 153 31.91 -4.95 -20.14
CA ASP A 153 31.17 -4.43 -18.99
C ASP A 153 32.02 -4.56 -17.73
N GLU A 154 32.82 -3.53 -17.46
CA GLU A 154 33.35 -3.39 -16.11
C GLU A 154 32.18 -3.22 -15.13
N ALA A 155 32.02 -4.20 -14.24
CA ALA A 155 31.17 -4.07 -13.08
C ALA A 155 31.80 -3.03 -12.14
N GLY A 156 31.54 -1.75 -12.40
CA GLY A 156 32.02 -0.66 -11.57
C GLY A 156 31.65 -0.91 -10.11
N PHE A 157 32.62 -0.87 -9.21
CA PHE A 157 32.37 -0.87 -7.77
C PHE A 157 31.50 0.35 -7.43
N GLN A 158 30.21 0.12 -7.19
CA GLN A 158 29.25 1.20 -6.90
C GLN A 158 29.46 1.75 -5.49
N LEU A 159 30.17 2.88 -5.39
CA LEU A 159 30.36 3.62 -4.13
C LEU A 159 29.06 4.23 -3.58
N ALA A 160 28.10 4.57 -4.45
CA ALA A 160 26.81 5.16 -4.09
C ALA A 160 25.65 4.19 -4.36
N PHE A 161 25.33 3.36 -3.37
CA PHE A 161 24.26 2.37 -3.48
C PHE A 161 22.87 3.04 -3.37
N SER A 162 22.19 3.22 -4.51
CA SER A 162 20.81 3.70 -4.53
C SER A 162 19.83 2.54 -4.29
N ARG A 163 19.32 2.43 -3.06
CA ARG A 163 18.42 1.34 -2.66
C ARG A 163 17.06 1.45 -3.34
N LYS A 164 16.44 0.30 -3.62
CA LYS A 164 15.01 0.23 -3.89
C LYS A 164 14.27 0.89 -2.72
N THR A 165 13.43 1.88 -3.01
CA THR A 165 12.64 2.58 -2.00
C THR A 165 11.18 2.17 -2.11
N ILE A 166 10.50 2.02 -0.97
CA ILE A 166 9.06 1.80 -0.95
C ILE A 166 8.39 3.10 -1.39
N LYS A 167 7.45 2.99 -2.32
CA LYS A 167 6.58 4.08 -2.73
C LYS A 167 5.12 3.65 -2.59
N VAL A 168 4.27 4.62 -2.25
CA VAL A 168 2.83 4.47 -2.12
C VAL A 168 2.19 4.98 -3.41
N ALA A 169 1.31 4.17 -3.98
CA ALA A 169 0.65 4.46 -5.24
C ALA A 169 -0.83 4.03 -5.17
N PRO A 170 -1.69 4.59 -6.03
CA PRO A 170 -3.03 4.04 -6.28
C PRO A 170 -2.93 2.56 -6.68
N LYS A 171 -3.91 1.75 -6.31
CA LYS A 171 -3.93 0.33 -6.66
C LYS A 171 -3.95 0.09 -8.17
N SER A 172 -4.61 0.99 -8.91
CA SER A 172 -4.67 1.00 -10.38
C SER A 172 -3.39 1.47 -11.05
N TYR A 173 -2.40 1.99 -10.30
CA TYR A 173 -1.18 2.54 -10.88
C TYR A 173 -0.37 1.43 -11.54
N THR A 174 -0.38 1.45 -12.87
CA THR A 174 0.48 0.60 -13.69
C THR A 174 1.68 1.44 -14.10
N LYS A 175 2.87 0.89 -13.84
CA LYS A 175 4.11 1.55 -14.21
C LYS A 175 4.16 1.66 -15.73
N SER A 176 4.16 2.87 -16.28
CA SER A 176 4.52 3.06 -17.70
C SER A 176 5.91 2.45 -17.91
N GLN A 177 5.99 1.55 -18.90
CA GLN A 177 7.21 0.84 -19.25
C GLN A 177 8.32 1.81 -19.66
#